data_AF-A0A1C6MJB0-F1
#
_entry.id   AF-A0A1C6MJB0-F1
#
_cell.length_a   1.000
_cell.length_b   1.000
_cell.length_c   1.000
_cell.angle_alpha   90.00
_cell.angle_beta   90.00
_cell.angle_gamma   90.00
#
_symmetry.space_group_name_H-M   'P 1'
#
loop_
_entity.id
_entity.type
_entity.pdbx_description
1 polymer ?
#
loop_
_entity_poly.entity_id
_entity_poly.type
_entity_poly.pdbx_seq_one_letter_code
_entity_poly.pdbx_strand_id
1 'polypeptide(L)'
;MTRGSVVRRSWSSLSSGRRAAPPSARVRGRAGYALWQRVWASFTGIDLPPRLGREPDVATGCTPEPRPQATPASGGWFVLPSLPPAGALTASGSDTAVLEVSSPDSRAVFILRRVGDATAEYGLELVLRDVTDQPELATVRYTRLDGEQRTLLIPVSPSPVGPTASFVRLEGFTAGSTWQATGPTAVPGNPGWPSATLADSVRAAYNEATREAWRQVSERTGQGTRETISGAL
;
A
#
# COMPACT_ATOMS: atom_id res chain seq x y z
N MET A 1 -8.79 31.58 -35.73
CA MET A 1 -8.51 31.09 -34.37
C MET A 1 -9.58 30.08 -34.00
N THR A 2 -9.26 28.79 -34.07
CA THR A 2 -10.07 27.69 -33.52
C THR A 2 -9.15 26.47 -33.42
N ARG A 3 -8.79 26.08 -32.20
CA ARG A 3 -7.97 24.87 -31.94
C ARG A 3 -8.91 23.67 -31.87
N GLY A 4 -8.72 22.74 -32.80
CA GLY A 4 -9.41 21.45 -32.81
C GLY A 4 -8.85 20.51 -31.74
N SER A 5 -9.74 19.77 -31.09
CA SER A 5 -9.40 18.62 -30.26
C SER A 5 -9.69 17.36 -31.05
N VAL A 6 -8.63 16.82 -31.66
CA VAL A 6 -8.59 15.48 -32.24
C VAL A 6 -8.21 14.54 -31.10
N VAL A 7 -8.96 13.45 -30.95
CA VAL A 7 -8.51 12.06 -30.78
C VAL A 7 -9.61 11.28 -30.05
N ARG A 8 -10.52 10.77 -30.88
CA ARG A 8 -11.36 9.60 -30.63
C ARG A 8 -10.67 8.46 -31.38
N ARG A 9 -9.99 7.54 -30.70
CA ARG A 9 -9.48 6.27 -31.27
C ARG A 9 -9.57 5.20 -30.18
N SER A 10 -10.60 4.33 -30.24
CA SER A 10 -10.60 3.08 -31.02
C SER A 10 -9.82 1.97 -30.29
N TRP A 11 -10.47 1.33 -29.31
CA TRP A 11 -10.07 0.04 -28.75
C TRP A 11 -10.90 -1.05 -29.42
N SER A 12 -10.38 -1.58 -30.52
CA SER A 12 -10.92 -2.77 -31.17
C SER A 12 -9.79 -3.43 -31.96
N SER A 13 -9.21 -4.49 -31.39
CA SER A 13 -8.62 -5.67 -32.07
C SER A 13 -7.41 -6.23 -31.31
N LEU A 14 -7.63 -7.15 -30.35
CA LEU A 14 -6.60 -8.14 -29.97
C LEU A 14 -7.27 -9.46 -29.55
N SER A 15 -7.98 -10.08 -30.49
CA SER A 15 -8.33 -11.50 -30.41
C SER A 15 -8.39 -12.09 -31.82
N SER A 16 -7.25 -12.57 -32.34
CA SER A 16 -7.10 -13.84 -33.07
C SER A 16 -5.84 -13.89 -33.99
N GLY A 17 -4.95 -14.86 -33.69
CA GLY A 17 -4.31 -15.75 -34.65
C GLY A 17 -3.09 -15.29 -35.47
N ARG A 18 -1.87 -15.71 -35.05
CA ARG A 18 -1.05 -16.77 -35.70
C ARG A 18 0.33 -16.88 -35.03
N ARG A 19 0.82 -18.13 -34.96
CA ARG A 19 2.10 -18.57 -34.36
C ARG A 19 3.31 -17.90 -35.02
N ALA A 20 4.24 -17.44 -34.19
CA ALA A 20 5.67 -17.36 -34.47
C ALA A 20 6.44 -17.80 -33.20
N ALA A 21 7.60 -18.41 -33.41
CA ALA A 21 8.43 -19.16 -32.45
C ALA A 21 8.78 -18.43 -31.12
N PRO A 22 9.11 -19.16 -30.04
CA PRO A 22 9.35 -18.54 -28.73
C PRO A 22 10.72 -17.86 -28.67
N PRO A 23 10.82 -16.58 -28.29
CA PRO A 23 12.08 -16.05 -27.80
C PRO A 23 12.33 -16.58 -26.39
N SER A 24 13.42 -17.32 -26.23
CA SER A 24 13.97 -17.74 -24.95
C SER A 24 14.31 -16.52 -24.09
N ALA A 25 13.38 -16.13 -23.22
CA ALA A 25 13.61 -15.06 -22.26
C ALA A 25 14.39 -15.62 -21.06
N ARG A 26 15.69 -15.28 -21.01
CA ARG A 26 16.52 -15.40 -19.81
C ARG A 26 15.88 -14.57 -18.70
N VAL A 27 15.14 -15.21 -17.79
CA VAL A 27 14.67 -14.59 -16.55
C VAL A 27 15.89 -14.41 -15.64
N ARG A 28 16.53 -13.24 -15.73
CA ARG A 28 17.55 -12.78 -14.78
C ARG A 28 16.87 -11.97 -13.67
N GLY A 29 17.25 -12.27 -12.42
CA GLY A 29 16.54 -11.92 -11.21
C GLY A 29 16.24 -10.43 -11.02
N ARG A 30 14.98 -10.12 -10.69
CA ARG A 30 14.49 -8.78 -10.33
C ARG A 30 14.65 -8.51 -8.83
N ALA A 31 15.78 -8.85 -8.21
CA ALA A 31 16.01 -8.55 -6.80
C ALA A 31 16.47 -7.09 -6.61
N GLY A 32 15.95 -6.37 -5.61
CA GLY A 32 16.48 -5.05 -5.20
C GLY A 32 15.72 -3.78 -5.64
N TYR A 33 14.55 -3.90 -6.27
CA TYR A 33 13.68 -2.76 -6.62
C TYR A 33 12.41 -2.74 -5.78
N ALA A 34 11.98 -1.56 -5.31
CA ALA A 34 10.70 -1.39 -4.61
C ALA A 34 9.52 -1.75 -5.54
N LEU A 35 8.41 -2.25 -5.00
CA LEU A 35 7.24 -2.64 -5.81
C LEU A 35 6.70 -1.45 -6.63
N TRP A 36 6.65 -0.25 -6.06
CA TRP A 36 6.31 0.98 -6.79
C TRP A 36 7.27 1.24 -7.96
N GLN A 37 8.58 1.03 -7.81
CA GLN A 37 9.53 1.16 -8.94
C GLN A 37 9.26 0.12 -10.02
N ARG A 38 8.92 -1.12 -9.65
CA ARG A 38 8.61 -2.20 -10.60
C ARG A 38 7.26 -1.97 -11.29
N VAL A 39 6.26 -1.50 -10.56
CA VAL A 39 4.92 -1.17 -11.08
C VAL A 39 5.00 0.06 -11.97
N TRP A 40 5.72 1.11 -11.54
CA TRP A 40 5.99 2.30 -12.34
C TRP A 40 6.77 1.97 -13.61
N ALA A 41 7.82 1.16 -13.52
CA ALA A 41 8.59 0.69 -14.69
C ALA A 41 7.75 -0.13 -15.67
N SER A 42 6.87 -1.00 -15.15
CA SER A 42 5.93 -1.78 -15.97
C SER A 42 4.86 -0.88 -16.60
N PHE A 43 4.48 0.21 -15.94
CA PHE A 43 3.51 1.19 -16.42
C PHE A 43 4.08 2.17 -17.45
N THR A 44 5.35 2.58 -17.32
CA THR A 44 6.03 3.53 -18.23
C THR A 44 6.79 2.84 -19.37
N GLY A 45 6.86 1.50 -19.38
CA GLY A 45 7.61 0.73 -20.37
C GLY A 45 9.14 0.88 -20.25
N ILE A 46 9.62 1.28 -19.07
CA ILE A 46 11.05 1.48 -18.80
C ILE A 46 11.61 0.20 -18.18
N ASP A 47 12.61 -0.40 -18.83
CA ASP A 47 13.38 -1.49 -18.22
C ASP A 47 14.33 -0.94 -17.14
N LEU A 48 14.18 -1.41 -15.91
CA LEU A 48 15.06 -1.04 -14.80
C LEU A 48 16.43 -1.71 -15.00
N PRO A 49 17.56 -0.96 -14.97
CA PRO A 49 18.88 -1.54 -15.15
C PRO A 49 19.23 -2.50 -13.99
N PRO A 50 20.01 -3.56 -14.18
CA PRO A 50 20.49 -4.35 -13.06
C PRO A 50 21.41 -3.48 -12.18
N ARG A 51 21.13 -3.38 -10.87
CA ARG A 51 22.13 -2.85 -9.93
C ARG A 51 23.29 -3.83 -9.89
N LEU A 52 24.51 -3.34 -10.16
CA LEU A 52 25.76 -4.08 -10.01
C LEU A 52 26.03 -4.36 -8.53
N GLY A 53 25.35 -5.37 -7.98
CA GLY A 53 25.63 -5.98 -6.70
C GLY A 53 26.18 -7.38 -6.95
N ARG A 54 27.39 -7.61 -6.45
CA ARG A 54 28.19 -8.85 -6.46
C ARG A 54 27.33 -10.13 -6.37
N GLU A 55 27.49 -11.04 -7.34
CA GLU A 55 26.89 -12.37 -7.34
C GLU A 55 27.24 -13.15 -6.07
N PRO A 56 26.28 -13.86 -5.47
CA PRO A 56 26.53 -15.17 -4.90
C PRO A 56 26.00 -16.26 -5.84
N ASP A 57 26.80 -17.32 -5.83
CA ASP A 57 26.70 -18.57 -6.56
C ASP A 57 25.33 -19.25 -6.45
N VAL A 58 24.94 -19.94 -7.52
CA VAL A 58 23.61 -20.54 -7.70
C VAL A 58 23.52 -21.84 -6.90
N ALA A 59 22.76 -21.82 -5.81
CA ALA A 59 22.21 -23.04 -5.22
C ALA A 59 20.79 -23.28 -5.78
N THR A 60 20.69 -24.28 -6.65
CA THR A 60 19.46 -24.81 -7.23
C THR A 60 18.58 -25.41 -6.13
N GLY A 61 17.37 -24.87 -5.95
CA GLY A 61 16.30 -25.53 -5.18
C GLY A 61 15.72 -24.70 -4.03
N CYS A 62 15.12 -23.55 -4.33
CA CYS A 62 14.16 -22.93 -3.42
C CYS A 62 12.76 -23.03 -4.03
N THR A 63 11.95 -23.92 -3.48
CA THR A 63 10.49 -23.82 -3.50
C THR A 63 10.13 -22.36 -3.16
N PRO A 64 9.24 -21.67 -3.92
CA PRO A 64 8.86 -20.32 -3.55
C PRO A 64 8.28 -20.35 -2.14
N GLU A 65 8.95 -19.66 -1.22
CA GLU A 65 8.48 -19.51 0.15
C GLU A 65 7.05 -18.94 0.08
N PRO A 66 6.06 -19.57 0.73
CA PRO A 66 4.70 -19.07 0.70
C PRO A 66 4.70 -17.65 1.25
N ARG A 67 4.29 -16.68 0.42
CA ARG A 67 4.15 -15.30 0.89
C ARG A 67 3.26 -15.29 2.14
N PRO A 68 3.63 -14.55 3.19
CA PRO A 68 2.79 -14.41 4.37
C PRO A 68 1.37 -14.01 3.98
N GLN A 69 0.37 -14.79 4.39
CA GLN A 69 -1.03 -14.53 4.07
C GLN A 69 -1.75 -13.94 5.28
N ALA A 70 -2.65 -13.00 5.02
CA ALA A 70 -3.61 -12.53 6.01
C ALA A 70 -4.53 -13.69 6.42
N THR A 71 -4.79 -13.83 7.72
CA THR A 71 -5.72 -14.85 8.23
C THR A 71 -7.08 -14.19 8.49
N PRO A 72 -8.19 -14.66 7.89
CA PRO A 72 -9.51 -14.06 8.12
C PRO A 72 -9.91 -14.14 9.60
N ALA A 73 -10.59 -13.09 10.07
CA ALA A 73 -11.13 -12.95 11.41
C ALA A 73 -12.61 -12.49 11.33
N SER A 74 -13.29 -12.46 12.48
CA SER A 74 -14.71 -12.11 12.56
C SER A 74 -14.99 -10.67 12.12
N GLY A 75 -16.14 -10.45 11.48
CA GLY A 75 -16.63 -9.10 11.18
C GLY A 75 -15.84 -8.33 10.11
N GLY A 76 -15.27 -9.01 9.11
CA GLY A 76 -14.54 -8.37 8.01
C GLY A 76 -13.10 -7.99 8.32
N TRP A 77 -12.61 -8.37 9.50
CA TRP A 77 -11.22 -8.22 9.90
C TRP A 77 -10.38 -9.39 9.40
N PHE A 78 -9.07 -9.18 9.30
CA PHE A 78 -8.08 -10.22 9.15
C PHE A 78 -6.79 -9.85 9.88
N VAL A 79 -6.11 -10.87 10.39
CA VAL A 79 -4.85 -10.73 11.13
C VAL A 79 -3.71 -10.57 10.13
N LEU A 80 -2.89 -9.56 10.34
CA LEU A 80 -1.68 -9.33 9.56
C LEU A 80 -0.50 -10.11 10.16
N PRO A 81 0.42 -10.64 9.34
CA PRO A 81 1.58 -11.39 9.82
C PRO A 81 2.41 -10.57 10.82
N SER A 82 2.79 -11.19 11.93
CA SER A 82 3.66 -10.55 12.93
C SER A 82 5.07 -10.37 12.36
N LEU A 83 5.71 -9.25 12.72
CA LEU A 83 7.12 -9.06 12.38
C LEU A 83 8.01 -9.96 13.26
N PRO A 84 8.99 -10.67 12.66
CA PRO A 84 10.00 -11.36 13.45
C PRO A 84 10.81 -10.33 14.25
N PRO A 85 11.33 -10.71 15.43
CA PRO A 85 12.14 -9.82 16.26
C PRO A 85 13.36 -9.30 15.49
N ALA A 86 13.78 -8.08 15.83
CA ALA A 86 14.65 -7.19 15.03
C ALA A 86 16.03 -7.75 14.61
N GLY A 87 16.43 -8.94 15.08
CA GLY A 87 17.69 -9.61 14.73
C GLY A 87 17.69 -10.41 13.43
N ALA A 88 16.53 -10.68 12.81
CA ALA A 88 16.43 -11.46 11.57
C ALA A 88 16.35 -10.61 10.28
N LEU A 89 16.28 -9.29 10.41
CA LEU A 89 16.04 -8.37 9.29
C LEU A 89 17.34 -7.63 8.93
N THR A 90 18.22 -8.28 8.16
CA THR A 90 19.39 -7.63 7.54
C THR A 90 18.96 -6.79 6.35
N ALA A 91 18.33 -5.64 6.60
CA ALA A 91 17.95 -4.69 5.56
C ALA A 91 19.00 -3.58 5.45
N SER A 92 19.77 -3.60 4.36
CA SER A 92 20.70 -2.53 3.99
C SER A 92 19.94 -1.46 3.19
N GLY A 93 19.39 -0.45 3.86
CA GLY A 93 18.83 0.74 3.21
C GLY A 93 17.55 1.25 3.85
N SER A 94 17.43 2.58 3.93
CA SER A 94 16.45 3.34 4.69
C SER A 94 15.03 3.45 4.12
N ASP A 95 14.68 2.65 3.12
CA ASP A 95 13.33 2.58 2.57
C ASP A 95 12.95 1.16 2.11
N THR A 96 13.34 0.17 2.92
CA THR A 96 13.14 -1.24 2.58
C THR A 96 11.79 -1.74 3.11
N ALA A 97 11.00 -2.36 2.24
CA ALA A 97 9.79 -3.07 2.64
C ALA A 97 10.16 -4.26 3.55
N VAL A 98 9.53 -4.31 4.71
CA VAL A 98 9.75 -5.32 5.75
C VAL A 98 8.75 -6.46 5.63
N LEU A 99 7.51 -6.14 5.26
CA LEU A 99 6.45 -7.11 5.05
C LEU A 99 5.54 -6.63 3.91
N GLU A 100 5.09 -7.56 3.09
CA GLU A 100 4.03 -7.35 2.10
C GLU A 100 2.97 -8.44 2.29
N VAL A 101 1.71 -8.04 2.45
CA VAL A 101 0.58 -8.96 2.60
C VAL A 101 -0.63 -8.42 1.86
N SER A 102 -1.35 -9.30 1.16
CA SER A 102 -2.59 -8.94 0.46
C SER A 102 -3.81 -9.18 1.35
N SER A 103 -4.85 -8.38 1.19
CA SER A 103 -6.16 -8.65 1.79
C SER A 103 -6.71 -10.00 1.31
N PRO A 104 -7.61 -10.65 2.08
CA PRO A 104 -8.20 -11.94 1.68
C PRO A 104 -8.94 -11.90 0.33
N ASP A 105 -9.56 -10.76 -0.01
CA ASP A 105 -10.23 -10.51 -1.29
C ASP A 105 -9.26 -10.08 -2.41
N SER A 106 -7.96 -9.98 -2.10
CA SER A 106 -6.89 -9.52 -3.00
C SER A 106 -7.04 -8.09 -3.54
N ARG A 107 -8.01 -7.29 -3.06
CA ARG A 107 -8.24 -5.92 -3.53
C ARG A 107 -7.20 -4.92 -3.04
N ALA A 108 -6.58 -5.20 -1.90
CA ALA A 108 -5.60 -4.32 -1.27
C ALA A 108 -4.29 -5.05 -0.94
N VAL A 109 -3.19 -4.29 -0.96
CA VAL A 109 -1.87 -4.74 -0.51
C VAL A 109 -1.41 -3.82 0.60
N PHE A 110 -0.99 -4.42 1.71
CA PHE A 110 -0.45 -3.77 2.89
C PHE A 110 1.06 -3.99 2.90
N ILE A 111 1.82 -2.91 2.79
CA ILE A 111 3.28 -2.92 2.72
C ILE A 111 3.82 -2.18 3.94
N LEU A 112 4.46 -2.91 4.85
CA LEU A 112 5.12 -2.32 5.99
C LEU A 112 6.53 -1.91 5.62
N ARG A 113 6.91 -0.68 5.94
CA ARG A 113 8.22 -0.09 5.65
C ARG A 113 8.85 0.42 6.93
N ARG A 114 10.19 0.43 6.99
CA ARG A 114 10.90 1.27 7.96
C ARG A 114 10.98 2.69 7.42
N VAL A 115 10.79 3.66 8.29
CA VAL A 115 10.77 5.08 7.98
C VAL A 115 11.80 5.77 8.87
N GLY A 116 12.76 6.48 8.26
CA GLY A 116 13.82 7.19 8.96
C GLY A 116 15.11 6.37 9.15
N ASP A 117 16.21 7.09 9.38
CA ASP A 117 17.56 6.51 9.47
C ASP A 117 18.00 6.16 10.92
N ALA A 118 17.31 6.69 11.94
CA ALA A 118 17.80 6.67 13.33
C ALA A 118 16.78 6.21 14.39
N THR A 119 15.49 6.47 14.20
CA THR A 119 14.41 5.89 15.01
C THR A 119 13.79 4.78 14.18
N ALA A 120 13.69 3.56 14.72
CA ALA A 120 13.10 2.42 14.01
C ALA A 120 11.58 2.58 13.88
N GLU A 121 11.13 3.64 13.22
CA GLU A 121 9.72 3.92 12.98
C GLU A 121 9.22 3.08 11.82
N TYR A 122 7.98 2.64 11.93
CA TYR A 122 7.32 1.86 10.90
C TYR A 122 6.26 2.72 10.22
N GLY A 123 6.20 2.60 8.90
CA GLY A 123 5.15 3.18 8.06
C GLY A 123 4.39 2.08 7.34
N LEU A 124 3.10 2.28 7.13
CA LEU A 124 2.25 1.38 6.38
C LEU A 124 1.80 2.04 5.08
N GLU A 125 2.19 1.44 3.97
CA GLU A 125 1.71 1.78 2.63
C GLU A 125 0.57 0.82 2.26
N LEU A 126 -0.60 1.40 2.00
CA LEU A 126 -1.78 0.70 1.55
C LEU A 126 -1.98 1.01 0.07
N VAL A 127 -2.03 -0.03 -0.76
CA VAL A 127 -2.22 0.08 -2.21
C VAL A 127 -3.47 -0.67 -2.62
N LEU A 128 -4.38 -0.01 -3.32
CA LEU A 128 -5.53 -0.66 -3.96
C LEU A 128 -5.15 -1.16 -5.34
N ARG A 129 -5.51 -2.41 -5.64
CA ARG A 129 -5.32 -3.03 -6.96
C ARG A 129 -6.42 -2.64 -7.94
N ASP A 130 -7.62 -2.46 -7.41
CA ASP A 130 -8.77 -2.00 -8.17
C ASP A 130 -8.86 -0.48 -8.13
N VAL A 131 -9.37 0.11 -9.20
CA VAL A 131 -9.59 1.55 -9.29
C VAL A 131 -11.08 1.82 -9.13
N THR A 132 -11.42 2.59 -8.10
CA THR A 132 -12.75 3.16 -7.87
C THR A 132 -12.72 4.66 -8.19
N ASP A 133 -13.87 5.28 -8.47
CA ASP A 133 -13.97 6.74 -8.62
C ASP A 133 -14.18 7.46 -7.28
N GLN A 134 -14.27 6.69 -6.18
CA GLN A 134 -14.55 7.18 -4.85
C GLN A 134 -13.47 6.69 -3.87
N PRO A 135 -13.15 7.48 -2.83
CA PRO A 135 -12.25 7.05 -1.78
C PRO A 135 -12.84 5.85 -1.06
N GLU A 136 -11.98 4.89 -0.80
CA GLU A 136 -12.27 3.79 0.10
C GLU A 136 -11.49 3.96 1.39
N LEU A 137 -11.95 3.28 2.44
CA LEU A 137 -11.35 3.31 3.76
C LEU A 137 -11.00 1.89 4.19
N ALA A 138 -9.76 1.70 4.63
CA ALA A 138 -9.37 0.53 5.41
C ALA A 138 -9.14 0.95 6.87
N THR A 139 -9.39 0.04 7.80
CA THR A 139 -9.08 0.25 9.22
C THR A 139 -7.94 -0.67 9.61
N VAL A 140 -6.95 -0.15 10.32
CA VAL A 140 -5.85 -0.93 10.88
C VAL A 140 -5.85 -0.75 12.39
N ARG A 141 -5.65 -1.85 13.10
CA ARG A 141 -5.59 -1.89 14.55
C ARG A 141 -4.34 -2.63 14.99
N TYR A 142 -3.54 -2.02 15.85
CA TYR A 142 -2.29 -2.62 16.33
C TYR A 142 -2.04 -2.33 17.81
N THR A 143 -1.24 -3.17 18.45
CA THR A 143 -0.78 -2.96 19.83
C THR A 143 0.53 -2.17 19.84
N ARG A 144 0.56 -1.09 20.61
CA ARG A 144 1.76 -0.30 20.90
C ARG A 144 2.63 -0.99 21.97
N LEU A 145 3.85 -0.48 22.14
CA LEU A 145 4.81 -1.03 23.12
C LEU A 145 4.34 -0.89 24.58
N ASP A 146 3.50 0.09 24.88
CA ASP A 146 2.83 0.27 26.17
C ASP A 146 1.69 -0.75 26.41
N GLY A 147 1.38 -1.59 25.42
CA GLY A 147 0.26 -2.53 25.44
C GLY A 147 -1.07 -1.93 25.02
N GLU A 148 -1.15 -0.62 24.78
CA GLU A 148 -2.36 0.03 24.33
C GLU A 148 -2.70 -0.32 22.89
N GLN A 149 -3.98 -0.43 22.60
CA GLN A 149 -4.45 -0.66 21.25
C GLN A 149 -4.68 0.67 20.52
N ARG A 150 -4.02 0.83 19.37
CA ARG A 150 -4.20 1.96 18.47
C ARG A 150 -5.04 1.54 17.28
N THR A 151 -6.00 2.37 16.89
CA THR A 151 -6.79 2.20 15.68
C THR A 151 -6.52 3.38 14.75
N LEU A 152 -6.24 3.07 13.49
CA LEU A 152 -6.07 4.05 12.42
C LEU A 152 -7.06 3.78 11.29
N LEU A 153 -7.68 4.84 10.81
CA LEU A 153 -8.47 4.86 9.60
C LEU A 153 -7.55 5.31 8.46
N ILE A 154 -7.52 4.58 7.35
CA ILE A 154 -6.62 4.85 6.24
C ILE A 154 -7.47 5.07 4.99
N PRO A 155 -7.72 6.32 4.60
CA PRO A 155 -8.37 6.60 3.34
C PRO A 155 -7.41 6.33 2.20
N VAL A 156 -7.92 5.80 1.10
CA VAL A 156 -7.20 5.73 -0.16
C VAL A 156 -8.07 6.36 -1.23
N SER A 157 -7.57 7.45 -1.80
CA SER A 157 -8.24 8.16 -2.88
C SER A 157 -7.69 7.75 -4.24
N PRO A 158 -8.54 7.72 -5.27
CA PRO A 158 -8.09 7.48 -6.64
C PRO A 158 -7.06 8.54 -7.04
N SER A 159 -5.90 8.12 -7.53
CA SER A 159 -4.90 9.03 -8.04
C SER A 159 -5.03 9.17 -9.56
N PRO A 160 -5.04 10.38 -10.13
CA PRO A 160 -4.96 10.56 -11.58
C PRO A 160 -3.59 10.16 -12.14
N VAL A 161 -2.57 10.08 -11.29
CA VAL A 161 -1.18 9.76 -11.65
C VAL A 161 -0.59 8.75 -10.67
N GLY A 162 -0.22 7.57 -11.15
CA GLY A 162 0.33 6.50 -10.32
C GLY A 162 -0.74 5.64 -9.61
N PRO A 163 -0.34 4.76 -8.68
CA PRO A 163 -1.23 3.84 -8.00
C PRO A 163 -2.12 4.57 -7.01
N THR A 164 -3.31 4.01 -6.82
CA THR A 164 -4.24 4.38 -5.76
C THR A 164 -3.67 3.87 -4.44
N ALA A 165 -2.94 4.74 -3.74
CA ALA A 165 -2.18 4.37 -2.55
C ALA A 165 -2.20 5.45 -1.47
N SER A 166 -1.97 5.03 -0.23
CA SER A 166 -1.81 5.94 0.92
C SER A 166 -0.75 5.41 1.86
N PHE A 167 -0.08 6.33 2.55
CA PHE A 167 1.05 6.03 3.41
C PHE A 167 0.89 6.71 4.76
N VAL A 168 0.89 5.91 5.83
CA VAL A 168 0.67 6.37 7.20
C VAL A 168 1.81 5.95 8.12
N ARG A 169 2.11 6.77 9.13
CA ARG A 169 3.02 6.42 10.23
C ARG A 169 2.30 5.51 11.23
N LEU A 170 2.98 4.48 11.69
CA LEU A 170 2.52 3.61 12.77
C LEU A 170 3.25 3.97 14.07
N GLU A 171 2.80 5.04 14.71
CA GLU A 171 3.38 5.55 15.96
C GLU A 171 3.35 4.48 17.08
N GLY A 172 4.52 4.17 17.63
CA GLY A 172 4.65 3.17 18.70
C GLY A 172 4.51 1.71 18.26
N PHE A 173 4.43 1.44 16.96
CA PHE A 173 4.47 0.08 16.42
C PHE A 173 5.89 -0.49 16.49
N THR A 174 6.03 -1.74 16.90
CA THR A 174 7.34 -2.41 17.04
C THR A 174 7.31 -3.83 16.49
N ALA A 175 8.49 -4.44 16.32
CA ALA A 175 8.57 -5.88 16.13
C ALA A 175 7.90 -6.59 17.33
N GLY A 176 7.02 -7.56 17.07
CA GLY A 176 6.18 -8.19 18.10
C GLY A 176 4.81 -7.55 18.32
N SER A 177 4.52 -6.37 17.74
CA SER A 177 3.16 -5.83 17.73
C SER A 177 2.20 -6.80 17.05
N THR A 178 1.07 -7.08 17.71
CA THR A 178 -0.06 -7.74 17.06
C THR A 178 -0.88 -6.71 16.32
N TRP A 179 -1.41 -7.09 15.16
CA TRP A 179 -2.12 -6.18 14.30
C TRP A 179 -3.06 -6.89 13.33
N GLN A 180 -4.09 -6.16 12.94
CA GLN A 180 -5.16 -6.62 12.08
C GLN A 180 -5.67 -5.47 11.24
N ALA A 181 -6.26 -5.80 10.10
CA ALA A 181 -6.84 -4.82 9.19
C ALA A 181 -8.23 -5.25 8.71
N THR A 182 -9.02 -4.30 8.23
CA THR A 182 -10.18 -4.56 7.39
C THR A 182 -9.80 -4.42 5.92
N GLY A 183 -10.61 -5.02 5.04
CA GLY A 183 -10.55 -4.69 3.62
C GLY A 183 -10.96 -3.24 3.37
N PRO A 184 -10.66 -2.70 2.18
CA PRO A 184 -11.10 -1.37 1.78
C PRO A 184 -12.62 -1.39 1.55
N THR A 185 -13.31 -0.38 2.07
CA THR A 185 -14.77 -0.24 2.02
C THR A 185 -15.16 1.17 1.65
N ALA A 186 -16.34 1.36 1.06
CA ALA A 186 -16.85 2.69 0.74
C ALA A 186 -16.96 3.56 2.01
N VAL A 187 -16.58 4.83 1.90
CA VAL A 187 -16.65 5.77 3.01
C VAL A 187 -18.13 6.04 3.36
N PRO A 188 -18.57 5.75 4.61
CA PRO A 188 -19.94 6.04 5.01
C PRO A 188 -20.17 7.55 5.12
N GLY A 189 -21.37 8.02 4.74
CA GLY A 189 -21.68 9.46 4.77
C GLY A 189 -21.80 10.05 6.19
N ASN A 190 -22.21 9.23 7.17
CA ASN A 190 -22.25 9.62 8.58
C ASN A 190 -21.52 8.59 9.45
N PRO A 191 -20.18 8.63 9.48
CA PRO A 191 -19.40 7.71 10.29
C PRO A 191 -19.50 8.06 11.77
N GLY A 192 -19.81 7.07 12.62
CA GLY A 192 -19.72 7.18 14.08
C GLY A 192 -18.29 7.05 14.62
N TRP A 193 -17.27 7.55 13.91
CA TRP A 193 -15.88 7.44 14.33
C TRP A 193 -15.59 8.39 15.52
N PRO A 194 -14.91 7.93 16.58
CA PRO A 194 -14.49 8.82 17.65
C PRO A 194 -13.56 9.93 17.13
N SER A 195 -13.80 11.19 17.52
CA SER A 195 -13.01 12.34 17.06
C SER A 195 -11.52 12.20 17.37
N ALA A 196 -11.16 11.59 18.50
CA ALA A 196 -9.77 11.33 18.85
C ALA A 196 -9.11 10.37 17.84
N THR A 197 -9.75 9.24 17.54
CA THR A 197 -9.28 8.28 16.53
C THR A 197 -9.13 8.92 15.16
N LEU A 198 -10.08 9.77 14.78
CA LEU A 198 -10.05 10.47 13.51
C LEU A 198 -8.87 11.45 13.43
N ALA A 199 -8.71 12.31 14.44
CA ALA A 199 -7.59 13.26 14.51
C ALA A 199 -6.24 12.54 14.50
N ASP A 200 -6.12 11.43 15.23
CA ASP A 200 -4.93 10.59 15.25
C ASP A 200 -4.64 9.95 13.88
N SER A 201 -5.68 9.52 13.17
CA SER A 201 -5.56 8.94 11.83
C SER A 201 -5.14 9.98 10.78
N VAL A 202 -5.60 11.22 10.92
CA VAL A 202 -5.19 12.34 10.05
C VAL A 202 -3.73 12.71 10.33
N ARG A 203 -3.34 12.84 11.60
CA ARG A 203 -1.93 13.12 11.97
C ARG A 203 -0.96 12.03 11.52
N ALA A 204 -1.43 10.79 11.43
CA ALA A 204 -0.64 9.68 10.92
C ALA A 204 -0.34 9.78 9.41
N ALA A 205 -1.02 10.64 8.65
CA ALA A 205 -0.78 10.81 7.22
C ALA A 205 0.66 11.27 6.93
N TYR A 206 1.45 10.41 6.27
CA TYR A 206 2.86 10.66 6.03
C TYR A 206 3.08 11.61 4.84
N ASN A 207 2.36 11.39 3.74
CA ASN A 207 2.54 12.09 2.48
C ASN A 207 1.32 12.91 2.07
N GLU A 208 1.51 13.77 1.07
CA GLU A 208 0.45 14.66 0.59
C GLU A 208 -0.71 13.90 -0.06
N ALA A 209 -0.45 12.78 -0.73
CA ALA A 209 -1.49 11.93 -1.29
C ALA A 209 -2.49 11.44 -0.22
N THR A 210 -1.99 11.06 0.96
CA THR A 210 -2.84 10.61 2.07
C THR A 210 -3.61 11.77 2.70
N ARG A 211 -3.00 12.97 2.78
CA ARG A 211 -3.70 14.18 3.23
C ARG A 211 -4.80 14.60 2.27
N GLU A 212 -4.55 14.50 0.97
CA GLU A 212 -5.55 14.74 -0.06
C GLU A 212 -6.69 13.72 0.02
N ALA A 213 -6.38 12.45 0.29
CA ALA A 213 -7.41 11.44 0.52
C ALA A 213 -8.31 11.81 1.71
N TRP A 214 -7.73 12.35 2.80
CA TRP A 214 -8.51 12.89 3.91
C TRP A 214 -9.39 14.09 3.53
N ARG A 215 -8.90 15.00 2.67
CA ARG A 215 -9.73 16.11 2.15
C ARG A 215 -10.95 15.58 1.40
N GLN A 216 -10.76 14.59 0.52
CA GLN A 216 -11.87 13.95 -0.22
C GLN A 216 -12.85 13.18 0.66
N VAL A 217 -12.40 12.63 1.79
CA VAL A 217 -13.29 12.04 2.81
C VAL A 217 -14.08 13.13 3.54
N SER A 218 -13.43 14.26 3.86
CA SER A 218 -14.09 15.38 4.53
C SER A 218 -15.25 15.95 3.69
N GLU A 219 -15.11 15.95 2.37
CA GLU A 219 -16.14 16.41 1.43
C GLU A 219 -17.41 15.54 1.46
N ARG A 220 -17.28 14.26 1.80
CA ARG A 220 -18.36 13.26 1.77
C ARG A 220 -19.00 13.00 3.13
N THR A 221 -18.45 13.57 4.21
CA THR A 221 -18.88 13.30 5.57
C THR A 221 -19.65 14.48 6.17
N GLY A 222 -20.39 14.19 7.25
CA GLY A 222 -21.10 15.20 8.03
C GLY A 222 -20.18 16.27 8.64
N GLN A 223 -20.78 17.39 9.05
CA GLN A 223 -20.06 18.60 9.49
C GLN A 223 -19.05 18.34 10.61
N GLY A 224 -19.42 17.59 11.67
CA GLY A 224 -18.51 17.33 12.79
C GLY A 224 -17.26 16.50 12.41
N THR A 225 -17.41 15.53 11.50
CA THR A 225 -16.31 14.75 10.95
C THR A 225 -15.40 15.63 10.09
N ARG A 226 -16.00 16.48 9.23
CA ARG A 226 -15.28 17.44 8.39
C ARG A 226 -14.44 18.40 9.23
N GLU A 227 -15.01 19.01 10.27
CA GLU A 227 -14.31 19.93 11.17
C GLU A 227 -13.11 19.26 11.87
N THR A 228 -13.28 18.02 12.32
CA THR A 228 -12.20 17.25 12.94
C THR A 228 -11.06 16.97 11.95
N ILE A 229 -11.40 16.59 10.71
CA ILE A 229 -10.39 16.36 9.65
C ILE A 229 -9.66 17.66 9.33
N SER A 230 -10.39 18.75 9.07
CA SER A 230 -9.81 20.05 8.74
C SER A 230 -8.93 20.63 9.85
N GLY A 231 -9.27 20.40 11.12
CA GLY A 231 -8.46 20.85 12.25
C GLY A 231 -7.20 20.01 12.51
N ALA A 232 -7.09 18.82 11.91
CA ALA A 232 -5.94 17.91 12.09
C ALA A 232 -5.01 17.84 10.87
N LEU A 233 -5.43 18.37 9.71
CA LEU A 233 -4.62 18.53 8.50
C LEU A 233 -3.66 19.71 8.60
#